data_AF-A0AA38TYL7-F1
#
_entry.id   AF-A0AA38TYL7-F1
#
_cell.length_a   1.000
_cell.length_b   1.000
_cell.length_c   1.000
_cell.angle_alpha   90.00
_cell.angle_beta   90.00
_cell.angle_gamma   90.00
#
_symmetry.space_group_name_H-M   'P 1'
#
loop_
_entity.id
_entity.type
_entity.pdbx_description
1 polymer ?
#
loop_
_entity_poly.entity_id
_entity_poly.type
_entity_poly.pdbx_seq_one_letter_code
_entity_poly.pdbx_strand_id
1 'polypeptide(L)'
;QKRNMSSSLLRIKANVARKPASTYLASFGFSRLIHSLQFATVKAEEISGSKPAEVQNLVQGKWFKSTNWNTIVDPLNGESFIKVSEVDESGIKPFVESLAKCPKHGMHNPFKSPERYLLYGDISSKAGHMLSLPEVSDFFAKLIQRVAPKSYQQALGEVYVTGKFLENFSADQVRFLARSFGVPGNHLGQQSHGFRWPYGPVRYPSNMCCSDYTFQLPLEIPLLQLMGALYMGNKPILKVDSKVSIVMEQMLRLLHDCGMPVEDVDFINSDGKTMNKILLEAKPRMTLFTGSSRVANKLADDLNGKVKLEDAGFDWKILGPDVHEVDYVSWVCDQDAYACSGQKCSAQSMLFVHENWSKTSLMRQLSDLAARRKLEDLTIGPVLTFTTEAMLDHMKKLLQIPGSKLLFGGEELENHTIPKVYGAIKPTAVFVPIEEILKGENYELVTKEIFGPFQIITEYKENQLPLVLEALERMHAHLTAAVVSNDPLFIQEVVGNTVNGTTYAGLRARTTGAPQNHWFGPAGDPRGAGIGTPEAIKLVWSCHREVIYDVGPVPHKWQIPPST
;
A
#
# COMPACT_ATOMS: atom_id res chain seq x y z
N GLN A 1 -26.21 52.10 46.21
CA GLN A 1 -27.20 53.18 45.98
C GLN A 1 -27.55 53.16 44.48
N LYS A 2 -28.64 52.50 44.07
CA LYS A 2 -30.01 53.02 43.82
C LYS A 2 -30.10 54.17 42.78
N ARG A 3 -30.80 53.86 41.65
CA ARG A 3 -31.77 54.65 40.82
C ARG A 3 -31.39 54.68 39.32
N ASN A 4 -32.13 54.09 38.37
CA ASN A 4 -33.54 54.19 37.89
C ASN A 4 -33.95 55.50 37.18
N MET A 5 -34.41 55.35 35.93
CA MET A 5 -35.59 55.95 35.21
C MET A 5 -35.23 56.22 33.73
N SER A 6 -35.91 55.82 32.65
CA SER A 6 -37.33 55.56 32.26
C SER A 6 -37.92 56.66 31.35
N SER A 7 -38.44 56.23 30.19
CA SER A 7 -39.49 56.83 29.30
C SER A 7 -39.13 58.10 28.50
N SER A 8 -39.56 58.36 27.26
CA SER A 8 -40.82 58.12 26.51
C SER A 8 -40.58 58.34 25.00
N LEU A 9 -41.04 57.50 24.05
CA LEU A 9 -42.36 57.39 23.38
C LEU A 9 -42.78 58.59 22.49
N LEU A 10 -42.85 58.34 21.17
CA LEU A 10 -43.72 59.07 20.23
C LEU A 10 -44.36 58.07 19.24
N ARG A 11 -45.69 58.09 19.20
CA ARG A 11 -46.62 57.27 18.38
C ARG A 11 -47.35 58.18 17.40
N ILE A 12 -47.57 57.75 16.15
CA ILE A 12 -48.78 58.01 15.31
C ILE A 12 -48.87 56.81 14.31
N LYS A 13 -49.76 55.78 14.47
CA LYS A 13 -51.14 55.57 13.94
C LYS A 13 -51.29 55.80 12.40
N ALA A 14 -51.94 54.99 11.56
CA ALA A 14 -52.94 53.91 11.73
C ALA A 14 -53.15 53.08 10.42
N ASN A 15 -53.74 51.87 10.59
CA ASN A 15 -54.63 51.06 9.72
C ASN A 15 -54.13 50.61 8.32
N VAL A 16 -54.33 49.36 7.86
CA VAL A 16 -55.63 48.74 7.50
C VAL A 16 -55.53 47.20 7.35
N ALA A 17 -56.58 46.51 7.82
CA ALA A 17 -57.19 45.20 7.43
C ALA A 17 -56.41 43.85 7.42
N ARG A 18 -57.04 42.87 8.10
CA ARG A 18 -56.83 41.41 8.02
C ARG A 18 -57.63 40.78 6.88
N LYS A 19 -57.10 39.71 6.24
CA LYS A 19 -57.81 38.46 5.84
C LYS A 19 -56.79 37.38 5.34
N PRO A 20 -57.15 36.09 5.21
CA PRO A 20 -56.40 34.98 5.81
C PRO A 20 -55.62 34.09 4.82
N ALA A 21 -54.93 33.11 5.43
CA ALA A 21 -54.11 32.05 4.87
C ALA A 21 -54.54 31.44 3.53
N SER A 22 -53.55 31.20 2.67
CA SER A 22 -53.59 30.23 1.58
C SER A 22 -52.31 29.39 1.62
N THR A 23 -52.51 28.10 1.83
CA THR A 23 -51.55 26.99 1.75
C THR A 23 -50.98 26.84 0.35
N TYR A 24 -49.65 26.90 0.21
CA TYR A 24 -48.92 26.27 -0.87
C TYR A 24 -47.86 25.34 -0.27
N LEU A 25 -48.24 24.07 -0.08
CA LEU A 25 -47.32 22.95 0.03
C LEU A 25 -46.71 22.74 -1.36
N ALA A 26 -45.52 23.29 -1.59
CA ALA A 26 -44.68 22.88 -2.70
C ALA A 26 -44.02 21.56 -2.32
N SER A 27 -44.51 20.46 -2.89
CA SER A 27 -43.85 19.16 -2.86
C SER A 27 -42.51 19.27 -3.59
N PHE A 28 -41.43 19.44 -2.84
CA PHE A 28 -40.08 19.18 -3.36
C PHE A 28 -39.94 17.66 -3.53
N GLY A 29 -40.28 17.19 -4.74
CA GLY A 29 -39.84 15.88 -5.20
C GLY A 29 -38.32 15.89 -5.23
N PHE A 30 -37.70 15.14 -4.32
CA PHE A 30 -36.30 14.74 -4.42
C PHE A 30 -36.16 13.88 -5.68
N SER A 31 -35.95 14.54 -6.83
CA SER A 31 -35.38 13.90 -7.99
C SER A 31 -33.96 13.50 -7.60
N ARG A 32 -33.75 12.19 -7.40
CA ARG A 32 -32.41 11.59 -7.33
C ARG A 32 -31.74 11.79 -8.69
N LEU A 33 -31.14 12.95 -8.90
CA LEU A 33 -30.14 13.16 -9.93
C LEU A 33 -28.94 12.30 -9.58
N ILE A 34 -28.89 11.09 -10.13
CA ILE A 34 -27.72 10.22 -10.17
C ILE A 34 -26.63 11.04 -10.87
N HIS A 35 -25.81 11.76 -10.10
CA HIS A 35 -24.62 12.40 -10.63
C HIS A 35 -23.63 11.28 -10.94
N SER A 36 -23.51 10.92 -12.20
CA SER A 36 -22.38 10.09 -12.65
C SER A 36 -21.09 10.82 -12.31
N LEU A 37 -20.18 10.16 -11.60
CA LEU A 37 -18.83 10.68 -11.34
C LEU A 37 -18.17 11.01 -12.68
N GLN A 38 -17.84 12.28 -12.92
CA GLN A 38 -17.41 12.77 -14.24
C GLN A 38 -16.15 12.07 -14.76
N PHE A 39 -15.21 11.73 -13.87
CA PHE A 39 -13.96 11.05 -14.21
C PHE A 39 -14.15 9.56 -14.55
N ALA A 40 -15.23 8.94 -14.06
CA ALA A 40 -15.37 7.49 -14.06
C ALA A 40 -15.88 6.96 -15.40
N THR A 41 -15.19 5.99 -15.98
CA THR A 41 -15.61 5.28 -17.20
C THR A 41 -16.41 4.01 -16.91
N VAL A 42 -16.53 3.64 -15.64
CA VAL A 42 -17.23 2.43 -15.17
C VAL A 42 -18.12 2.75 -13.98
N LYS A 43 -19.04 1.85 -13.67
CA LYS A 43 -19.84 1.88 -12.43
C LYS A 43 -19.62 0.57 -11.70
N ALA A 44 -18.97 0.61 -10.53
CA ALA A 44 -18.49 -0.57 -9.82
C ALA A 44 -19.55 -1.68 -9.62
N GLU A 45 -20.79 -1.29 -9.34
CA GLU A 45 -21.90 -2.23 -9.11
C GLU A 45 -22.47 -2.84 -10.39
N GLU A 46 -22.32 -2.18 -11.54
CA GLU A 46 -22.89 -2.64 -12.81
C GLU A 46 -21.94 -3.55 -13.60
N ILE A 47 -20.66 -3.66 -13.20
CA ILE A 47 -19.67 -4.52 -13.85
C ILE A 47 -20.10 -5.99 -13.67
N SER A 48 -20.24 -6.74 -14.75
CA SER A 48 -20.64 -8.15 -14.72
C SER A 48 -20.25 -8.84 -16.03
N GLY A 49 -20.43 -10.16 -16.15
CA GLY A 49 -20.24 -10.87 -17.42
C GLY A 49 -21.15 -10.33 -18.54
N SER A 50 -22.36 -9.86 -18.20
CA SER A 50 -23.29 -9.26 -19.17
C SER A 50 -22.93 -7.84 -19.58
N LYS A 51 -22.19 -7.13 -18.72
CA LYS A 51 -21.73 -5.75 -18.93
C LYS A 51 -20.27 -5.62 -18.52
N PRO A 52 -19.33 -6.20 -19.30
CA PRO A 52 -17.93 -6.21 -18.93
C PRO A 52 -17.33 -4.81 -19.03
N ALA A 53 -16.46 -4.46 -18.09
CA ALA A 53 -15.68 -3.24 -18.15
C ALA A 53 -14.47 -3.41 -19.09
N GLU A 54 -13.97 -2.30 -19.63
CA GLU A 54 -12.75 -2.27 -20.43
C GLU A 54 -11.69 -1.42 -19.73
N VAL A 55 -10.46 -1.94 -19.65
CA VAL A 55 -9.31 -1.22 -19.09
C VAL A 55 -8.38 -0.80 -20.22
N GLN A 56 -7.98 0.47 -20.24
CA GLN A 56 -7.15 1.08 -21.27
C GLN A 56 -5.72 1.35 -20.80
N ASN A 57 -4.83 1.62 -21.75
CA ASN A 57 -3.47 2.06 -21.50
C ASN A 57 -3.37 3.58 -21.69
N LEU A 58 -2.39 4.21 -21.05
CA LEU A 58 -2.02 5.61 -21.26
C LEU A 58 -0.57 5.70 -21.72
N VAL A 59 -0.32 6.31 -22.87
CA VAL A 59 1.05 6.58 -23.32
C VAL A 59 1.13 7.89 -24.06
N GLN A 60 2.14 8.70 -23.77
CA GLN A 60 2.33 10.02 -24.42
C GLN A 60 1.06 10.89 -24.39
N GLY A 61 0.38 10.92 -23.24
CA GLY A 61 -0.81 11.75 -23.03
C GLY A 61 -2.10 11.24 -23.67
N LYS A 62 -2.13 10.03 -24.24
CA LYS A 62 -3.33 9.48 -24.92
C LYS A 62 -3.74 8.13 -24.36
N TRP A 63 -5.02 8.03 -23.99
CA TRP A 63 -5.66 6.78 -23.67
C TRP A 63 -5.89 5.96 -24.94
N PHE A 64 -5.51 4.68 -24.94
CA PHE A 64 -5.67 3.82 -26.11
C PHE A 64 -5.97 2.36 -25.74
N LYS A 65 -6.51 1.65 -26.73
CA LYS A 65 -6.78 0.21 -26.68
C LYS A 65 -5.81 -0.50 -27.64
N SER A 66 -5.09 -1.49 -27.12
CA SER A 66 -4.43 -2.56 -27.86
C SER A 66 -5.45 -3.47 -28.54
N THR A 67 -4.99 -4.22 -29.54
CA THR A 67 -5.76 -5.30 -30.19
C THR A 67 -5.87 -6.54 -29.31
N ASN A 68 -4.97 -6.71 -28.35
CA ASN A 68 -4.94 -7.86 -27.45
C ASN A 68 -5.72 -7.56 -26.18
N TRP A 69 -6.60 -8.48 -25.79
CA TRP A 69 -7.43 -8.38 -24.60
C TRP A 69 -7.16 -9.56 -23.67
N ASN A 70 -6.76 -9.26 -22.44
CA ASN A 70 -6.75 -10.23 -21.35
C ASN A 70 -8.10 -10.18 -20.62
N THR A 71 -8.78 -11.32 -20.54
CA THR A 71 -10.07 -11.42 -19.88
C THR A 71 -9.87 -11.81 -18.43
N ILE A 72 -10.28 -10.93 -17.52
CA ILE A 72 -10.25 -11.19 -16.09
C ILE A 72 -11.61 -11.75 -15.68
N VAL A 73 -11.58 -12.81 -14.88
CA VAL A 73 -12.76 -13.42 -14.30
C VAL A 73 -13.08 -12.79 -12.95
N ASP A 74 -14.37 -12.62 -12.65
CA ASP A 74 -14.82 -12.14 -11.34
C ASP A 74 -14.44 -13.18 -10.28
N PRO A 75 -13.70 -12.80 -9.23
CA PRO A 75 -13.27 -13.74 -8.20
C PRO A 75 -14.39 -14.44 -7.44
N LEU A 76 -15.62 -13.92 -7.46
CA LEU A 76 -16.74 -14.47 -6.69
C LEU A 76 -17.56 -15.49 -7.49
N ASN A 77 -17.62 -15.37 -8.81
CA ASN A 77 -18.51 -16.20 -9.64
C ASN A 77 -17.89 -16.72 -10.96
N GLY A 78 -16.68 -16.29 -11.32
CA GLY A 78 -16.00 -16.74 -12.53
C GLY A 78 -16.47 -16.08 -13.84
N GLU A 79 -17.42 -15.14 -13.79
CA GLU A 79 -17.87 -14.43 -14.99
C GLU A 79 -16.75 -13.57 -15.59
N SER A 80 -16.67 -13.52 -16.92
CA SER A 80 -15.73 -12.65 -17.64
C SER A 80 -16.19 -11.19 -17.59
N PHE A 81 -15.92 -10.50 -16.48
CA PHE A 81 -16.46 -9.18 -16.16
C PHE A 81 -15.55 -7.98 -16.50
N ILE A 82 -14.26 -8.21 -16.79
CA ILE A 82 -13.31 -7.15 -17.15
C ILE A 82 -12.44 -7.61 -18.31
N LYS A 83 -12.28 -6.76 -19.32
CA LYS A 83 -11.35 -6.92 -20.43
C LYS A 83 -10.24 -5.90 -20.29
N VAL A 84 -9.01 -6.36 -20.11
CA VAL A 84 -7.84 -5.50 -19.98
C VAL A 84 -7.11 -5.44 -21.31
N SER A 85 -6.91 -4.24 -21.81
CA SER A 85 -6.20 -4.02 -23.05
C SER A 85 -4.70 -4.20 -22.83
N GLU A 86 -4.14 -5.37 -23.16
CA GLU A 86 -2.74 -5.68 -22.87
C GLU A 86 -1.82 -5.33 -24.04
N VAL A 87 -0.69 -4.73 -23.70
CA VAL A 87 0.43 -4.47 -24.60
C VAL A 87 1.33 -5.69 -24.62
N ASP A 88 1.67 -6.16 -25.82
CA ASP A 88 2.65 -7.23 -26.01
C ASP A 88 4.06 -6.67 -26.27
N GLU A 89 5.03 -7.56 -26.43
CA GLU A 89 6.44 -7.23 -26.68
C GLU A 89 6.69 -6.40 -27.96
N SER A 90 5.74 -6.30 -28.89
CA SER A 90 5.85 -5.51 -30.12
C SER A 90 5.29 -4.09 -29.95
N GLY A 91 4.31 -3.91 -29.05
CA GLY A 91 3.66 -2.63 -28.77
C GLY A 91 4.40 -1.73 -27.80
N ILE A 92 5.62 -2.09 -27.38
CA ILE A 92 6.33 -1.40 -26.28
C ILE A 92 7.03 -0.09 -26.68
N LYS A 93 7.31 0.10 -27.97
CA LYS A 93 8.13 1.22 -28.47
C LYS A 93 7.63 2.61 -28.01
N PRO A 94 6.32 2.93 -28.05
CA PRO A 94 5.83 4.23 -27.59
C PRO A 94 6.13 4.52 -26.11
N PHE A 95 6.19 3.48 -25.26
CA PHE A 95 6.51 3.60 -23.84
C PHE A 95 8.00 3.88 -23.61
N VAL A 96 8.86 3.16 -24.35
CA VAL A 96 10.32 3.38 -24.33
C VAL A 96 10.64 4.81 -24.77
N GLU A 97 10.01 5.27 -25.86
CA GLU A 97 10.18 6.64 -26.36
C GLU A 97 9.65 7.69 -25.37
N SER A 98 8.51 7.44 -24.74
CA SER A 98 7.92 8.35 -23.75
C SER A 98 8.81 8.55 -22.53
N LEU A 99 9.43 7.47 -22.02
CA LEU A 99 10.43 7.55 -20.95
C LEU A 99 11.69 8.31 -21.37
N ALA A 100 12.18 8.06 -22.59
CA ALA A 100 13.38 8.71 -23.10
C ALA A 100 13.24 10.24 -23.20
N LYS A 101 12.02 10.76 -23.30
CA LYS A 101 11.74 12.22 -23.25
C LYS A 101 12.06 12.85 -21.89
N CYS A 102 12.09 12.07 -20.80
CA CYS A 102 12.49 12.58 -19.49
C CYS A 102 14.02 12.57 -19.35
N PRO A 103 14.68 13.73 -19.22
CA PRO A 103 16.11 13.78 -19.01
C PRO A 103 16.50 13.27 -17.62
N LYS A 104 17.78 12.90 -17.46
CA LYS A 104 18.34 12.38 -16.19
C LYS A 104 18.25 13.35 -15.01
N HIS A 105 18.04 14.64 -15.27
CA HIS A 105 17.84 15.67 -14.26
C HIS A 105 16.36 15.93 -13.94
N GLY A 106 15.47 15.00 -14.30
CA GLY A 106 14.04 15.05 -14.01
C GLY A 106 13.25 15.98 -14.91
N MET A 107 11.93 15.91 -14.79
CA MET A 107 10.97 16.88 -15.33
C MET A 107 11.13 18.22 -14.61
N HIS A 108 11.30 18.19 -13.29
CA HIS A 108 11.70 19.30 -12.43
C HIS A 108 12.74 18.85 -11.40
N ASN A 109 13.44 19.81 -10.79
CA ASN A 109 14.37 19.61 -9.69
C ASN A 109 14.50 20.92 -8.89
N PRO A 110 15.26 20.99 -7.78
CA PRO A 110 15.33 22.21 -6.96
C PRO A 110 15.72 23.50 -7.70
N PHE A 111 16.37 23.40 -8.87
CA PHE A 111 16.79 24.55 -9.68
C PHE A 111 16.03 24.69 -11.00
N LYS A 112 15.28 23.68 -11.43
CA LYS A 112 14.65 23.61 -12.76
C LYS A 112 13.17 23.34 -12.63
N SER A 113 12.36 24.25 -13.14
CA SER A 113 10.90 24.19 -13.06
C SER A 113 10.36 23.96 -11.62
N PRO A 114 10.85 24.69 -10.60
CA PRO A 114 10.44 24.49 -9.21
C PRO A 114 8.95 24.80 -8.97
N GLU A 115 8.29 25.55 -9.86
CA GLU A 115 6.84 25.77 -9.84
C GLU A 115 6.05 24.45 -9.89
N ARG A 116 6.64 23.38 -10.44
CA ARG A 116 6.00 22.07 -10.48
C ARG A 116 5.84 21.42 -9.11
N TYR A 117 6.67 21.76 -8.12
CA TYR A 117 6.43 21.31 -6.75
C TYR A 117 5.10 21.87 -6.21
N LEU A 118 4.78 23.12 -6.55
CA LEU A 118 3.52 23.76 -6.13
C LEU A 118 2.33 23.18 -6.91
N LEU A 119 2.48 22.96 -8.22
CA LEU A 119 1.48 22.28 -9.04
C LEU A 119 1.05 20.93 -8.42
N TYR A 120 2.03 20.12 -8.02
CA TYR A 120 1.72 18.83 -7.40
C TYR A 120 1.10 18.98 -6.00
N GLY A 121 1.43 20.02 -5.25
CA GLY A 121 0.71 20.37 -4.02
C GLY A 121 -0.76 20.71 -4.25
N ASP A 122 -1.07 21.45 -5.33
CA ASP A 122 -2.45 21.78 -5.73
C ASP A 122 -3.22 20.55 -6.20
N ILE A 123 -2.59 19.69 -7.01
CA ILE A 123 -3.18 18.42 -7.47
C ILE A 123 -3.52 17.54 -6.27
N SER A 124 -2.61 17.40 -5.31
CA SER A 124 -2.83 16.58 -4.11
C SER A 124 -3.93 17.14 -3.22
N SER A 125 -4.03 18.46 -3.11
CA SER A 125 -5.13 19.12 -2.38
C SER A 125 -6.49 18.79 -3.01
N LYS A 126 -6.60 18.90 -4.34
CA LYS A 126 -7.83 18.60 -5.08
C LYS A 126 -8.17 17.11 -5.03
N ALA A 127 -7.21 16.23 -5.28
CA ALA A 127 -7.42 14.79 -5.31
C ALA A 127 -7.76 14.25 -3.90
N GLY A 128 -7.10 14.74 -2.85
CA GLY A 128 -7.42 14.42 -1.46
C GLY A 128 -8.84 14.85 -1.10
N HIS A 129 -9.27 16.05 -1.51
CA HIS A 129 -10.65 16.49 -1.36
C HIS A 129 -11.64 15.58 -2.11
N MET A 130 -11.36 15.26 -3.38
CA MET A 130 -12.22 14.37 -4.18
C MET A 130 -12.38 12.99 -3.52
N LEU A 131 -11.31 12.37 -3.03
CA LEU A 131 -11.38 11.08 -2.34
C LEU A 131 -12.12 11.15 -0.98
N SER A 132 -12.21 12.34 -0.37
CA SER A 132 -13.00 12.57 0.85
C SER A 132 -14.51 12.65 0.60
N LEU A 133 -14.94 12.86 -0.66
CA LEU A 133 -16.36 12.91 -1.00
C LEU A 133 -16.98 11.52 -0.86
N PRO A 134 -18.13 11.38 -0.16
CA PRO A 134 -18.75 10.08 0.08
C PRO A 134 -19.00 9.26 -1.19
N GLU A 135 -19.51 9.86 -2.27
CA GLU A 135 -19.76 9.14 -3.52
C GLU A 135 -18.49 8.63 -4.22
N VAL A 136 -17.39 9.39 -4.15
CA VAL A 136 -16.11 9.01 -4.74
C VAL A 136 -15.45 7.91 -3.90
N SER A 137 -15.50 8.06 -2.58
CA SER A 137 -14.94 7.10 -1.64
C SER A 137 -15.66 5.74 -1.73
N ASP A 138 -17.00 5.75 -1.76
CA ASP A 138 -17.83 4.56 -1.95
C ASP A 138 -17.57 3.90 -3.32
N PHE A 139 -17.42 4.70 -4.38
CA PHE A 139 -17.07 4.19 -5.71
C PHE A 139 -15.76 3.42 -5.71
N PHE A 140 -14.68 4.00 -5.17
CA PHE A 140 -13.39 3.30 -5.12
C PHE A 140 -13.43 2.10 -4.19
N ALA A 141 -14.07 2.21 -3.02
CA ALA A 141 -14.20 1.09 -2.09
C ALA A 141 -14.89 -0.11 -2.76
N LYS A 142 -16.03 0.11 -3.41
CA LYS A 142 -16.75 -0.95 -4.15
C LYS A 142 -15.95 -1.48 -5.33
N LEU A 143 -15.30 -0.61 -6.10
CA LEU A 143 -14.49 -1.05 -7.24
C LEU A 143 -13.32 -1.93 -6.77
N ILE A 144 -12.65 -1.57 -5.67
CA ILE A 144 -11.63 -2.38 -5.01
C ILE A 144 -12.21 -3.74 -4.62
N GLN A 145 -13.37 -3.80 -3.95
CA GLN A 145 -13.98 -5.07 -3.55
C GLN A 145 -14.26 -6.01 -4.72
N ARG A 146 -14.61 -5.47 -5.90
CA ARG A 146 -14.91 -6.29 -7.09
C ARG A 146 -13.68 -7.00 -7.66
N VAL A 147 -12.51 -6.39 -7.57
CA VAL A 147 -11.28 -6.94 -8.17
C VAL A 147 -10.31 -7.53 -7.14
N ALA A 148 -10.36 -7.05 -5.90
CA ALA A 148 -9.59 -7.50 -4.75
C ALA A 148 -10.55 -7.76 -3.58
N PRO A 149 -11.26 -8.91 -3.57
CA PRO A 149 -12.32 -9.19 -2.61
C PRO A 149 -11.86 -9.05 -1.17
N LYS A 150 -12.49 -8.11 -0.46
CA LYS A 150 -12.26 -7.79 0.95
C LYS A 150 -13.51 -7.11 1.50
N SER A 151 -13.66 -7.08 2.82
CA SER A 151 -14.76 -6.32 3.45
C SER A 151 -14.74 -4.84 3.04
N TYR A 152 -15.92 -4.22 3.00
CA TYR A 152 -16.06 -2.83 2.61
C TYR A 152 -15.20 -1.90 3.47
N GLN A 153 -15.09 -2.17 4.77
CA GLN A 153 -14.28 -1.39 5.70
C GLN A 153 -12.78 -1.48 5.38
N GLN A 154 -12.29 -2.62 4.90
CA GLN A 154 -10.89 -2.75 4.46
C GLN A 154 -10.65 -1.99 3.14
N ALA A 155 -11.60 -2.05 2.21
CA ALA A 155 -11.52 -1.28 0.96
C ALA A 155 -11.60 0.23 1.20
N LEU A 156 -12.52 0.66 2.07
CA LEU A 156 -12.65 2.05 2.47
C LEU A 156 -11.43 2.55 3.24
N GLY A 157 -10.83 1.69 4.08
CA GLY A 157 -9.59 1.99 4.79
C GLY A 157 -8.44 2.34 3.84
N GLU A 158 -8.33 1.59 2.74
CA GLU A 158 -7.35 1.87 1.67
C GLU A 158 -7.60 3.23 1.01
N VAL A 159 -8.85 3.56 0.67
CA VAL A 159 -9.20 4.89 0.12
C VAL A 159 -8.93 6.01 1.13
N TYR A 160 -9.19 5.76 2.41
CA TYR A 160 -8.95 6.71 3.49
C TYR A 160 -7.45 7.02 3.65
N VAL A 161 -6.60 6.00 3.74
CA VAL A 161 -5.14 6.17 3.82
C VAL A 161 -4.62 6.93 2.60
N THR A 162 -5.13 6.58 1.42
CA THR A 162 -4.83 7.24 0.15
C THR A 162 -5.19 8.74 0.18
N GLY A 163 -6.39 9.08 0.62
CA GLY A 163 -6.83 10.47 0.77
C GLY A 163 -5.98 11.25 1.80
N LYS A 164 -5.68 10.64 2.95
CA LYS A 164 -4.83 11.25 3.97
C LYS A 164 -3.38 11.44 3.53
N PHE A 165 -2.86 10.54 2.70
CA PHE A 165 -1.56 10.72 2.08
C PHE A 165 -1.55 11.97 1.18
N LEU A 166 -2.57 12.16 0.35
CA LEU A 166 -2.67 13.35 -0.50
C LEU A 166 -2.81 14.64 0.32
N GLU A 167 -3.57 14.61 1.43
CA GLU A 167 -3.65 15.73 2.38
C GLU A 167 -2.26 16.09 2.95
N ASN A 168 -1.44 15.10 3.32
CA ASN A 168 -0.08 15.32 3.83
C ASN A 168 0.84 16.03 2.82
N PHE A 169 0.57 15.92 1.52
CA PHE A 169 1.34 16.52 0.43
C PHE A 169 0.61 17.68 -0.25
N SER A 170 -0.33 18.32 0.44
CA SER A 170 -1.03 19.50 -0.04
C SER A 170 -0.17 20.78 0.10
N ALA A 171 -0.49 21.80 -0.71
CA ALA A 171 0.21 23.10 -0.71
C ALA A 171 1.74 22.96 -0.83
N ASP A 172 2.50 23.53 0.10
CA ASP A 172 3.96 23.60 0.04
C ASP A 172 4.67 22.30 0.45
N GLN A 173 3.94 21.26 0.87
CA GLN A 173 4.56 20.03 1.40
C GLN A 173 5.36 19.28 0.34
N VAL A 174 4.92 19.30 -0.93
CA VAL A 174 5.71 18.76 -2.05
C VAL A 174 6.99 19.57 -2.27
N ARG A 175 6.95 20.90 -2.10
CA ARG A 175 8.15 21.75 -2.13
C ARG A 175 9.10 21.41 -0.98
N PHE A 176 8.59 21.09 0.21
CA PHE A 176 9.41 20.72 1.36
C PHE A 176 10.11 19.37 1.23
N LEU A 177 9.60 18.46 0.39
CA LEU A 177 10.35 17.24 0.01
C LEU A 177 11.68 17.57 -0.69
N ALA A 178 11.75 18.69 -1.40
CA ALA A 178 12.94 19.18 -2.10
C ALA A 178 13.89 20.01 -1.22
N ARG A 179 13.64 20.10 0.10
CA ARG A 179 14.50 20.82 1.04
C ARG A 179 15.93 20.30 0.99
N SER A 180 16.88 21.23 0.82
CA SER A 180 18.32 21.00 0.89
C SER A 180 18.91 21.36 2.25
N PHE A 181 20.20 21.07 2.42
CA PHE A 181 21.02 21.59 3.52
C PHE A 181 22.30 22.22 2.96
N GLY A 182 22.94 23.08 3.75
CA GLY A 182 24.21 23.72 3.39
C GLY A 182 25.21 23.69 4.54
N VAL A 183 26.49 23.57 4.21
CA VAL A 183 27.62 23.55 5.15
C VAL A 183 28.66 24.58 4.70
N PRO A 184 29.13 25.48 5.59
CA PRO A 184 30.21 26.41 5.27
C PRO A 184 31.48 25.68 4.82
N GLY A 185 32.16 26.23 3.80
CA GLY A 185 33.42 25.70 3.31
C GLY A 185 34.63 26.15 4.12
N ASN A 186 35.82 25.89 3.57
CA ASN A 186 37.11 26.12 4.23
C ASN A 186 37.55 27.60 4.19
N HIS A 187 36.95 28.41 3.32
CA HIS A 187 37.29 29.82 3.15
C HIS A 187 36.09 30.62 2.63
N LEU A 188 36.23 31.95 2.64
CA LEU A 188 35.24 32.86 2.07
C LEU A 188 34.94 32.48 0.62
N GLY A 189 33.66 32.52 0.26
CA GLY A 189 33.19 32.14 -1.08
C GLY A 189 32.93 30.65 -1.28
N GLN A 190 33.37 29.79 -0.33
CA GLN A 190 33.15 28.35 -0.41
C GLN A 190 31.98 27.89 0.46
N GLN A 191 31.06 27.13 -0.12
CA GLN A 191 29.95 26.49 0.59
C GLN A 191 29.54 25.19 -0.11
N SER A 192 29.22 24.17 0.66
CA SER A 192 28.68 22.90 0.16
C SER A 192 27.18 22.85 0.37
N HIS A 193 26.42 22.40 -0.64
CA HIS A 193 24.98 22.25 -0.55
C HIS A 193 24.56 20.85 -1.01
N GLY A 194 23.83 20.15 -0.15
CA GLY A 194 23.29 18.82 -0.42
C GLY A 194 21.83 18.86 -0.82
N PHE A 195 21.53 18.37 -2.02
CA PHE A 195 20.18 18.35 -2.58
C PHE A 195 19.62 16.93 -2.71
N ARG A 196 18.29 16.83 -2.63
CA ARG A 196 17.55 15.67 -3.15
C ARG A 196 17.32 15.85 -4.64
N TRP A 197 17.80 14.89 -5.43
CA TRP A 197 17.86 14.97 -6.87
C TRP A 197 17.06 13.83 -7.52
N PRO A 198 16.20 14.11 -8.53
CA PRO A 198 15.49 13.05 -9.23
C PRO A 198 16.46 12.09 -9.93
N TYR A 199 16.02 10.86 -10.12
CA TYR A 199 16.71 9.91 -11.00
C TYR A 199 16.45 10.23 -12.48
N GLY A 200 15.33 10.88 -12.81
CA GLY A 200 14.94 11.23 -14.18
C GLY A 200 13.89 10.27 -14.73
N PRO A 201 14.18 9.49 -15.79
CA PRO A 201 13.29 8.41 -16.20
C PRO A 201 13.34 7.31 -15.15
N VAL A 202 12.24 7.14 -14.43
CA VAL A 202 12.06 6.05 -13.47
C VAL A 202 10.94 5.15 -13.95
N ARG A 203 10.98 3.89 -13.57
CA ARG A 203 9.85 3.01 -13.79
C ARG A 203 9.26 2.63 -12.45
N TYR A 204 7.95 2.62 -12.38
CA TYR A 204 7.24 2.03 -11.27
C TYR A 204 6.52 0.78 -11.80
N PRO A 205 7.20 -0.36 -11.93
CA PRO A 205 6.49 -1.62 -11.93
C PRO A 205 5.98 -1.88 -10.51
N SER A 206 4.94 -1.17 -10.06
CA SER A 206 4.00 -1.97 -9.27
C SER A 206 3.60 -3.11 -10.20
N ASN A 207 3.81 -4.35 -9.78
CA ASN A 207 3.09 -5.45 -10.38
C ASN A 207 3.59 -5.84 -11.78
N MET A 208 4.90 -5.99 -11.99
CA MET A 208 5.36 -6.85 -13.07
C MET A 208 4.75 -8.25 -12.88
N CYS A 209 4.08 -8.80 -13.90
CA CYS A 209 3.25 -9.98 -13.72
C CYS A 209 3.99 -11.17 -13.13
N CYS A 210 3.15 -11.99 -12.49
CA CYS A 210 3.47 -13.21 -11.77
C CYS A 210 3.91 -13.00 -10.32
N SER A 211 3.56 -11.87 -9.73
CA SER A 211 3.68 -11.73 -8.28
C SER A 211 2.31 -11.73 -7.62
N ASP A 212 2.17 -12.74 -6.80
CA ASP A 212 0.99 -13.11 -6.05
C ASP A 212 0.60 -12.12 -4.92
N TYR A 213 1.24 -10.95 -4.84
CA TYR A 213 1.34 -10.17 -3.60
C TYR A 213 0.63 -8.80 -3.59
N THR A 214 0.59 -8.09 -4.72
CA THR A 214 0.26 -6.65 -4.74
C THR A 214 -1.16 -6.33 -5.21
N PHE A 215 -1.95 -7.34 -5.58
CA PHE A 215 -3.37 -7.18 -5.93
C PHE A 215 -4.23 -6.57 -4.82
N GLN A 216 -3.74 -6.67 -3.61
CA GLN A 216 -4.52 -6.43 -2.40
C GLN A 216 -4.80 -4.99 -2.16
N LEU A 217 -3.89 -4.09 -2.51
CA LEU A 217 -4.05 -2.66 -2.32
C LEU A 217 -3.92 -1.97 -3.68
N PRO A 218 -4.91 -2.16 -4.58
CA PRO A 218 -4.83 -1.73 -5.97
C PRO A 218 -4.92 -0.20 -6.16
N LEU A 219 -5.19 0.55 -5.10
CA LEU A 219 -5.18 2.00 -5.05
C LEU A 219 -3.99 2.53 -4.23
N GLU A 220 -3.86 2.10 -2.97
CA GLU A 220 -2.93 2.73 -2.01
C GLU A 220 -1.47 2.58 -2.44
N ILE A 221 -1.00 1.36 -2.69
CA ILE A 221 0.39 1.10 -3.11
C ILE A 221 0.74 1.86 -4.39
N PRO A 222 0.00 1.69 -5.51
CA PRO A 222 0.37 2.34 -6.76
C PRO A 222 0.23 3.86 -6.71
N LEU A 223 -0.77 4.42 -6.01
CA LEU A 223 -0.89 5.88 -5.92
C LEU A 223 0.23 6.49 -5.08
N LEU A 224 0.49 6.00 -3.87
CA LEU A 224 1.46 6.60 -2.97
C LEU A 224 2.84 6.68 -3.61
N GLN A 225 3.22 5.64 -4.34
CA GLN A 225 4.51 5.58 -5.03
C GLN A 225 4.53 6.36 -6.35
N LEU A 226 3.43 6.34 -7.13
CA LEU A 226 3.29 7.19 -8.32
C LEU A 226 3.50 8.66 -7.94
N MET A 227 2.76 9.12 -6.93
CA MET A 227 2.83 10.50 -6.48
C MET A 227 4.22 10.82 -5.91
N GLY A 228 4.82 9.91 -5.14
CA GLY A 228 6.21 10.06 -4.68
C GLY A 228 7.22 10.25 -5.82
N ALA A 229 7.11 9.46 -6.89
CA ALA A 229 7.96 9.58 -8.07
C ALA A 229 7.79 10.94 -8.77
N LEU A 230 6.54 11.37 -8.96
CA LEU A 230 6.18 12.65 -9.58
C LEU A 230 6.62 13.84 -8.73
N TYR A 231 6.40 13.79 -7.41
CA TYR A 231 6.81 14.84 -6.47
C TYR A 231 8.31 15.13 -6.56
N MET A 232 9.13 14.08 -6.62
CA MET A 232 10.60 14.23 -6.71
C MET A 232 11.10 14.64 -8.10
N GLY A 233 10.21 14.73 -9.10
CA GLY A 233 10.54 15.22 -10.44
C GLY A 233 10.86 14.13 -11.45
N ASN A 234 10.48 12.89 -11.20
CA ASN A 234 10.66 11.80 -12.14
C ASN A 234 9.46 11.67 -13.09
N LYS A 235 9.66 10.99 -14.23
CA LYS A 235 8.57 10.53 -15.13
C LYS A 235 8.41 9.01 -14.98
N PRO A 236 7.35 8.52 -14.31
CA PRO A 236 7.09 7.10 -14.15
C PRO A 236 6.33 6.48 -15.34
N ILE A 237 6.69 5.25 -15.70
CA ILE A 237 5.71 4.30 -16.27
C ILE A 237 5.16 3.47 -15.12
N LEU A 238 3.85 3.52 -14.94
CA LEU A 238 3.08 2.75 -13.98
C LEU A 238 2.53 1.49 -14.66
N LYS A 239 2.86 0.32 -14.11
CA LYS A 239 2.08 -0.91 -14.35
C LYS A 239 1.26 -1.20 -13.10
N VAL A 240 0.07 -1.76 -13.23
CA VAL A 240 -0.62 -2.43 -12.12
C VAL A 240 -0.94 -3.84 -12.60
N ASP A 241 -1.23 -4.80 -11.71
CA ASP A 241 -1.57 -6.12 -12.20
C ASP A 241 -2.92 -6.05 -12.91
N SER A 242 -2.99 -6.67 -14.08
CA SER A 242 -4.18 -6.65 -14.93
C SER A 242 -5.45 -7.05 -14.18
N LYS A 243 -5.39 -7.94 -13.18
CA LYS A 243 -6.62 -8.33 -12.44
C LYS A 243 -7.29 -7.15 -11.71
N VAL A 244 -6.50 -6.14 -11.31
CA VAL A 244 -6.98 -5.03 -10.44
C VAL A 244 -6.69 -3.63 -11.01
N SER A 245 -6.07 -3.56 -12.19
CA SER A 245 -5.56 -2.32 -12.78
C SER A 245 -6.65 -1.30 -13.12
N ILE A 246 -7.90 -1.73 -13.23
CA ILE A 246 -9.07 -0.87 -13.39
C ILE A 246 -9.17 0.22 -12.30
N VAL A 247 -8.80 -0.10 -11.06
CA VAL A 247 -8.86 0.85 -9.93
C VAL A 247 -7.93 2.04 -10.19
N MET A 248 -6.68 1.73 -10.56
CA MET A 248 -5.68 2.75 -10.84
C MET A 248 -5.98 3.52 -12.14
N GLU A 249 -6.60 2.89 -13.14
CA GLU A 249 -7.09 3.61 -14.31
C GLU A 249 -8.08 4.72 -13.91
N GLN A 250 -9.08 4.39 -13.09
CA GLN A 250 -10.07 5.38 -12.63
C GLN A 250 -9.41 6.46 -11.77
N MET A 251 -8.41 6.10 -10.95
CA MET A 251 -7.65 7.07 -10.16
C MET A 251 -6.82 8.01 -11.04
N LEU A 252 -6.18 7.52 -12.10
CA LEU A 252 -5.45 8.37 -13.05
C LEU A 252 -6.40 9.35 -13.76
N ARG A 253 -7.61 8.93 -14.11
CA ARG A 253 -8.64 9.83 -14.66
C ARG A 253 -9.02 10.92 -13.66
N LEU A 254 -9.23 10.56 -12.39
CA LEU A 254 -9.47 11.54 -11.33
C LEU A 254 -8.29 12.51 -11.16
N LEU A 255 -7.05 12.02 -11.20
CA LEU A 255 -5.86 12.88 -11.11
C LEU A 255 -5.74 13.85 -12.29
N HIS A 256 -6.08 13.42 -13.51
CA HIS A 256 -6.13 14.31 -14.67
C HIS A 256 -7.20 15.40 -14.50
N ASP A 257 -8.39 15.04 -14.01
CA ASP A 257 -9.45 16.01 -13.69
C ASP A 257 -9.02 16.99 -12.58
N CYS A 258 -8.14 16.56 -11.67
CA CYS A 258 -7.53 17.41 -10.65
C CYS A 258 -6.39 18.30 -11.19
N GLY A 259 -5.98 18.14 -12.45
CA GLY A 259 -4.98 18.98 -13.11
C GLY A 259 -3.60 18.33 -13.29
N MET A 260 -3.45 17.02 -13.04
CA MET A 260 -2.22 16.31 -13.36
C MET A 260 -1.97 16.33 -14.88
N PRO A 261 -0.80 16.78 -15.37
CA PRO A 261 -0.49 16.74 -16.78
C PRO A 261 -0.47 15.29 -17.29
N VAL A 262 -1.24 15.01 -18.34
CA VAL A 262 -1.44 13.66 -18.88
C VAL A 262 -0.14 13.03 -19.43
N GLU A 263 0.86 13.84 -19.75
CA GLU A 263 2.16 13.37 -20.25
C GLU A 263 3.18 13.03 -19.15
N ASP A 264 2.88 13.36 -17.88
CA ASP A 264 3.79 13.15 -16.75
C ASP A 264 3.87 11.69 -16.32
N VAL A 265 2.89 10.86 -16.71
CA VAL A 265 2.84 9.42 -16.41
C VAL A 265 2.39 8.64 -17.64
N ASP A 266 2.98 7.47 -17.85
CA ASP A 266 2.41 6.45 -18.74
C ASP A 266 1.85 5.30 -17.91
N PHE A 267 0.74 4.71 -18.32
CA PHE A 267 0.09 3.57 -17.69
C PHE A 267 0.02 2.39 -18.66
N ILE A 268 0.58 1.26 -18.25
CA ILE A 268 0.66 0.06 -19.10
C ILE A 268 0.05 -1.14 -18.41
N ASN A 269 -0.83 -1.83 -19.13
CA ASN A 269 -1.24 -3.19 -18.84
C ASN A 269 -0.47 -4.11 -19.79
N SER A 270 0.20 -5.11 -19.23
CA SER A 270 0.96 -6.09 -20.00
C SER A 270 1.20 -7.32 -19.13
N ASP A 271 1.67 -8.40 -19.75
CA ASP A 271 2.27 -9.49 -18.99
C ASP A 271 3.64 -9.07 -18.39
N GLY A 272 4.23 -9.97 -17.60
CA GLY A 272 5.47 -9.70 -16.88
C GLY A 272 6.68 -9.76 -17.78
N LYS A 273 6.62 -10.61 -18.81
CA LYS A 273 7.67 -10.72 -19.83
C LYS A 273 7.81 -9.43 -20.63
N THR A 274 6.70 -8.87 -21.09
CA THR A 274 6.63 -7.60 -21.83
C THR A 274 7.09 -6.44 -20.96
N MET A 275 6.63 -6.39 -19.70
CA MET A 275 7.07 -5.37 -18.77
C MET A 275 8.59 -5.45 -18.53
N ASN A 276 9.16 -6.66 -18.43
CA ASN A 276 10.59 -6.87 -18.24
C ASN A 276 11.39 -6.41 -19.45
N LYS A 277 10.90 -6.73 -20.66
CA LYS A 277 11.49 -6.25 -21.92
C LYS A 277 11.59 -4.73 -21.96
N ILE A 278 10.53 -4.01 -21.55
CA ILE A 278 10.60 -2.54 -21.45
C ILE A 278 11.64 -2.09 -20.44
N LEU A 279 11.82 -2.76 -19.29
CA LEU A 279 12.85 -2.36 -18.33
C LEU A 279 14.25 -2.50 -18.93
N LEU A 280 14.50 -3.58 -19.66
CA LEU A 280 15.78 -3.85 -20.30
C LEU A 280 16.07 -2.91 -21.47
N GLU A 281 15.05 -2.52 -22.24
CA GLU A 281 15.20 -1.61 -23.39
C GLU A 281 15.22 -0.14 -22.98
N ALA A 282 14.30 0.31 -22.12
CA ALA A 282 14.22 1.69 -21.66
C ALA A 282 15.30 2.05 -20.62
N LYS A 283 15.86 1.04 -19.93
CA LYS A 283 16.93 1.19 -18.92
C LYS A 283 16.63 2.31 -17.92
N PRO A 284 15.49 2.26 -17.20
CA PRO A 284 15.13 3.27 -16.23
C PRO A 284 16.22 3.39 -15.14
N ARG A 285 16.36 4.59 -14.57
CA ARG A 285 17.42 4.87 -13.58
C ARG A 285 17.08 4.40 -12.17
N MET A 286 15.79 4.19 -11.91
CA MET A 286 15.27 3.57 -10.69
C MET A 286 14.02 2.78 -11.05
N THR A 287 13.84 1.64 -10.40
CA THR A 287 12.69 0.76 -10.56
C THR A 287 12.16 0.38 -9.18
N LEU A 288 10.95 0.81 -8.80
CA LEU A 288 10.32 0.28 -7.58
C LEU A 288 9.47 -0.92 -7.95
N PHE A 289 9.75 -2.06 -7.33
CA PHE A 289 8.93 -3.26 -7.44
C PHE A 289 8.33 -3.62 -6.10
N THR A 290 7.01 -3.82 -6.10
CA THR A 290 6.29 -4.42 -5.00
C THR A 290 5.77 -5.78 -5.46
N GLY A 291 6.01 -6.84 -4.68
CA GLY A 291 5.56 -8.18 -5.05
C GLY A 291 6.31 -9.35 -4.41
N SER A 292 6.43 -10.48 -5.13
CA SER A 292 7.01 -11.73 -4.64
C SER A 292 8.53 -11.62 -4.65
N SER A 293 9.20 -12.17 -3.65
CA SER A 293 10.68 -12.19 -3.59
C SER A 293 11.32 -12.84 -4.81
N ARG A 294 10.67 -13.84 -5.43
CA ARG A 294 11.15 -14.47 -6.68
C ARG A 294 11.31 -13.47 -7.83
N VAL A 295 10.29 -12.63 -8.05
CA VAL A 295 10.32 -11.61 -9.12
C VAL A 295 11.21 -10.43 -8.70
N ALA A 296 11.21 -10.06 -7.42
CA ALA A 296 12.07 -9.02 -6.87
C ALA A 296 13.56 -9.33 -7.09
N ASN A 297 14.00 -10.55 -6.77
CA ASN A 297 15.38 -10.99 -6.98
C ASN A 297 15.76 -11.04 -8.46
N LYS A 298 14.88 -11.59 -9.31
CA LYS A 298 15.10 -11.57 -10.76
C LYS A 298 15.29 -10.13 -11.29
N LEU A 299 14.48 -9.19 -10.80
CA LEU A 299 14.56 -7.79 -11.21
C LEU A 299 15.81 -7.09 -10.72
N ALA A 300 16.24 -7.38 -9.49
CA ALA A 300 17.49 -6.86 -8.97
C ALA A 300 18.67 -7.31 -9.82
N ASP A 301 18.67 -8.57 -10.29
CA ASP A 301 19.71 -9.10 -11.17
C ASP A 301 19.65 -8.46 -12.57
N ASP A 302 18.49 -8.53 -13.24
CA ASP A 302 18.27 -7.98 -14.58
C ASP A 302 18.64 -6.48 -14.67
N LEU A 303 18.42 -5.73 -13.59
CA LEU A 303 18.62 -4.28 -13.53
C LEU A 303 19.89 -3.86 -12.80
N ASN A 304 20.77 -4.80 -12.46
CA ASN A 304 22.04 -4.54 -11.78
C ASN A 304 21.86 -3.71 -10.50
N GLY A 305 20.89 -4.08 -9.67
CA GLY A 305 20.60 -3.45 -8.39
C GLY A 305 19.94 -2.07 -8.47
N LYS A 306 19.54 -1.58 -9.65
CA LYS A 306 18.81 -0.30 -9.83
C LYS A 306 17.33 -0.42 -9.47
N VAL A 307 17.07 -1.00 -8.30
CA VAL A 307 15.75 -1.32 -7.81
C VAL A 307 15.55 -0.82 -6.39
N LYS A 308 14.29 -0.53 -6.07
CA LYS A 308 13.78 -0.50 -4.71
C LYS A 308 12.72 -1.59 -4.58
N LEU A 309 12.72 -2.33 -3.48
CA LEU A 309 11.95 -3.55 -3.33
C LEU A 309 11.09 -3.49 -2.05
N GLU A 310 9.80 -3.75 -2.21
CA GLU A 310 8.92 -4.19 -1.13
C GLU A 310 8.44 -5.58 -1.51
N ASP A 311 9.17 -6.59 -1.06
CA ASP A 311 8.90 -7.97 -1.40
C ASP A 311 8.17 -8.74 -0.28
N ALA A 312 7.95 -10.03 -0.48
CA ALA A 312 7.15 -10.89 0.39
C ALA A 312 7.59 -10.84 1.86
N GLY A 313 6.64 -11.09 2.76
CA GLY A 313 6.84 -11.09 4.21
C GLY A 313 6.56 -12.49 4.80
N PHE A 314 7.26 -12.85 5.87
CA PHE A 314 6.79 -13.89 6.78
C PHE A 314 6.65 -13.28 8.17
N ASP A 315 5.59 -12.49 8.33
CA ASP A 315 5.45 -11.63 9.50
C ASP A 315 5.03 -12.41 10.74
N TRP A 316 5.61 -12.00 11.86
CA TRP A 316 5.48 -12.69 13.13
C TRP A 316 4.91 -11.79 14.22
N LYS A 317 4.25 -12.41 15.18
CA LYS A 317 3.81 -11.79 16.43
C LYS A 317 4.28 -12.60 17.62
N ILE A 318 4.86 -11.94 18.61
CA ILE A 318 5.22 -12.53 19.90
C ILE A 318 4.27 -11.98 20.97
N LEU A 319 3.66 -12.87 21.75
CA LEU A 319 2.93 -12.52 22.97
C LEU A 319 3.89 -12.69 24.15
N GLY A 320 4.21 -11.61 24.85
CA GLY A 320 5.14 -11.60 25.99
C GLY A 320 4.56 -12.20 27.28
N PRO A 321 5.32 -12.23 28.39
CA PRO A 321 4.92 -12.92 29.61
C PRO A 321 3.75 -12.24 30.37
N ASP A 322 3.53 -10.94 30.14
CA ASP A 322 2.55 -10.11 30.82
C ASP A 322 1.15 -10.18 30.16
N VAL A 323 0.36 -11.16 30.59
CA VAL A 323 -0.99 -11.41 30.06
C VAL A 323 -1.98 -10.33 30.49
N HIS A 324 -2.45 -9.53 29.53
CA HIS A 324 -3.50 -8.53 29.73
C HIS A 324 -4.39 -8.41 28.47
N GLU A 325 -5.63 -7.92 28.64
CA GLU A 325 -6.53 -7.57 27.52
C GLU A 325 -6.72 -8.69 26.47
N VAL A 326 -6.91 -9.93 26.93
CA VAL A 326 -7.00 -11.13 26.07
C VAL A 326 -8.02 -10.95 24.94
N ASP A 327 -9.18 -10.37 25.22
CA ASP A 327 -10.24 -10.13 24.23
C ASP A 327 -9.76 -9.21 23.09
N TYR A 328 -9.05 -8.13 23.43
CA TYR A 328 -8.50 -7.19 22.45
C TYR A 328 -7.37 -7.84 21.64
N VAL A 329 -6.45 -8.55 22.30
CA VAL A 329 -5.32 -9.21 21.64
C VAL A 329 -5.80 -10.31 20.70
N SER A 330 -6.78 -11.13 21.11
CA SER A 330 -7.47 -12.10 20.26
C SER A 330 -8.07 -11.45 19.01
N TRP A 331 -8.77 -10.30 19.18
CA TRP A 331 -9.33 -9.55 18.06
C TRP A 331 -8.25 -9.03 17.09
N VAL A 332 -7.15 -8.48 17.61
CA VAL A 332 -6.04 -8.00 16.76
C VAL A 332 -5.38 -9.16 16.02
N CYS A 333 -5.16 -10.31 16.67
CA CYS A 333 -4.62 -11.51 16.02
C CYS A 333 -5.54 -12.04 14.91
N ASP A 334 -6.86 -12.10 15.13
CA ASP A 334 -7.84 -12.45 14.09
C ASP A 334 -7.77 -11.48 12.89
N GLN A 335 -7.70 -10.18 13.16
CA GLN A 335 -7.60 -9.17 12.11
C GLN A 335 -6.28 -9.21 11.35
N ASP A 336 -5.15 -9.39 12.04
CA ASP A 336 -3.83 -9.44 11.41
C ASP A 336 -3.64 -10.68 10.55
N ALA A 337 -4.16 -11.84 10.97
CA ALA A 337 -4.03 -13.08 10.22
C ALA A 337 -5.04 -13.20 9.07
N TYR A 338 -6.27 -12.71 9.25
CA TYR A 338 -7.40 -13.11 8.39
C TYR A 338 -8.16 -11.97 7.72
N ALA A 339 -7.90 -10.69 8.04
CA ALA A 339 -8.46 -9.60 7.24
C ALA A 339 -7.96 -9.70 5.79
N CYS A 340 -8.86 -9.43 4.83
CA CYS A 340 -8.60 -9.67 3.40
C CYS A 340 -8.24 -11.14 3.08
N SER A 341 -8.69 -12.10 3.89
CA SER A 341 -8.28 -13.51 3.79
C SER A 341 -6.77 -13.73 3.94
N GLY A 342 -6.09 -12.99 4.84
CA GLY A 342 -4.64 -13.09 5.01
C GLY A 342 -3.83 -12.60 3.81
N GLN A 343 -4.53 -12.06 2.81
CA GLN A 343 -3.92 -11.38 1.69
C GLN A 343 -3.55 -9.96 2.15
N LYS A 344 -2.45 -9.86 2.92
CA LYS A 344 -1.65 -8.67 3.20
C LYS A 344 -0.17 -9.06 3.23
N CYS A 345 0.73 -8.27 2.63
CA CYS A 345 2.17 -8.45 2.84
C CYS A 345 2.62 -8.23 4.29
N SER A 346 1.72 -7.72 5.15
CA SER A 346 1.91 -7.57 6.60
C SER A 346 1.11 -8.57 7.43
N ALA A 347 0.51 -9.58 6.80
CA ALA A 347 -0.38 -10.53 7.47
C ALA A 347 0.38 -11.39 8.49
N GLN A 348 -0.21 -11.57 9.67
CA GLN A 348 0.36 -12.44 10.71
C GLN A 348 0.39 -13.89 10.21
N SER A 349 1.59 -14.35 9.85
CA SER A 349 1.84 -15.71 9.37
C SER A 349 2.30 -16.64 10.49
N MET A 350 2.94 -16.08 11.53
CA MET A 350 3.44 -16.83 12.69
C MET A 350 3.06 -16.13 14.01
N LEU A 351 2.49 -16.88 14.95
CA LEU A 351 2.20 -16.42 16.31
C LEU A 351 2.98 -17.23 17.35
N PHE A 352 3.91 -16.58 18.04
CA PHE A 352 4.64 -17.13 19.19
C PHE A 352 3.89 -16.77 20.48
N VAL A 353 3.34 -17.77 21.15
CA VAL A 353 2.52 -17.61 22.35
C VAL A 353 3.33 -17.98 23.58
N HIS A 354 3.60 -17.03 24.47
CA HIS A 354 4.23 -17.36 25.76
C HIS A 354 3.29 -18.26 26.58
N GLU A 355 3.83 -19.25 27.30
CA GLU A 355 3.05 -20.26 28.05
C GLU A 355 1.99 -19.69 29.01
N ASN A 356 2.16 -18.45 29.48
CA ASN A 356 1.19 -17.74 30.31
C ASN A 356 -0.13 -17.49 29.57
N TRP A 357 -0.08 -17.25 28.26
CA TRP A 357 -1.25 -17.02 27.40
C TRP A 357 -2.01 -18.31 27.10
N SER A 358 -1.33 -19.46 27.06
CA SER A 358 -1.96 -20.76 26.76
C SER A 358 -2.99 -21.20 27.80
N LYS A 359 -2.90 -20.64 29.02
CA LYS A 359 -3.86 -20.86 30.12
C LYS A 359 -5.10 -19.97 30.03
N THR A 360 -5.15 -19.06 29.05
CA THR A 360 -6.24 -18.08 28.89
C THR A 360 -7.27 -18.54 27.86
N SER A 361 -8.29 -17.70 27.61
CA SER A 361 -9.27 -17.89 26.55
C SER A 361 -8.76 -17.56 25.13
N LEU A 362 -7.49 -17.15 24.95
CA LEU A 362 -6.93 -16.70 23.67
C LEU A 362 -7.24 -17.69 22.53
N MET A 363 -6.86 -18.97 22.68
CA MET A 363 -7.03 -19.97 21.62
C MET A 363 -8.49 -20.21 21.26
N ARG A 364 -9.38 -20.23 22.26
CA ARG A 364 -10.82 -20.36 22.05
C ARG A 364 -11.37 -19.15 21.30
N GLN A 365 -11.00 -17.95 21.73
CA GLN A 365 -11.46 -16.71 21.11
C GLN A 365 -10.94 -16.56 19.68
N LEU A 366 -9.71 -16.95 19.38
CA LEU A 366 -9.20 -16.98 18.00
C LEU A 366 -10.05 -17.87 17.11
N SER A 367 -10.41 -19.08 17.58
CA SER A 367 -11.31 -19.98 16.86
C SER A 367 -12.71 -19.38 16.67
N ASP A 368 -13.30 -18.84 17.75
CA ASP A 368 -14.64 -18.21 17.72
C ASP A 368 -14.68 -16.98 16.78
N LEU A 369 -13.64 -16.15 16.79
CA LEU A 369 -13.50 -14.97 15.93
C LEU A 369 -13.26 -15.35 14.47
N ALA A 370 -12.46 -16.39 14.21
CA ALA A 370 -12.23 -16.92 12.87
C ALA A 370 -13.52 -17.50 12.27
N ALA A 371 -14.29 -18.26 13.06
CA ALA A 371 -15.52 -18.92 12.62
C ALA A 371 -16.66 -17.97 12.26
N ARG A 372 -16.64 -16.72 12.76
CA ARG A 372 -17.66 -15.71 12.41
C ARG A 372 -17.46 -15.08 11.03
N ARG A 373 -16.26 -15.25 10.43
CA ARG A 373 -15.93 -14.68 9.11
C ARG A 373 -16.70 -15.41 8.03
N LYS A 374 -17.22 -14.66 7.08
CA LYS A 374 -18.13 -15.19 6.06
C LYS A 374 -17.99 -14.47 4.72
N LEU A 375 -18.42 -15.14 3.65
CA LEU A 375 -18.25 -14.65 2.29
C LEU A 375 -19.17 -13.46 1.99
N GLU A 376 -20.34 -13.37 2.63
CA GLU A 376 -21.37 -12.37 2.35
C GLU A 376 -20.91 -10.94 2.64
N ASP A 377 -20.04 -10.75 3.62
CA ASP A 377 -19.43 -9.45 3.95
C ASP A 377 -17.94 -9.37 3.61
N LEU A 378 -17.42 -10.38 2.91
CA LEU A 378 -16.01 -10.52 2.50
C LEU A 378 -15.02 -10.36 3.66
N THR A 379 -15.43 -10.71 4.88
CA THR A 379 -14.50 -10.89 6.01
C THR A 379 -13.62 -12.13 5.83
N ILE A 380 -14.06 -13.07 4.99
CA ILE A 380 -13.27 -14.09 4.30
C ILE A 380 -13.74 -14.14 2.83
N GLY A 381 -12.87 -14.47 1.90
CA GLY A 381 -13.17 -14.45 0.47
C GLY A 381 -12.08 -15.09 -0.39
N PRO A 382 -12.19 -14.99 -1.73
CA PRO A 382 -11.26 -15.58 -2.68
C PRO A 382 -9.79 -15.22 -2.40
N VAL A 383 -8.92 -16.22 -2.51
CA VAL A 383 -7.47 -16.08 -2.48
C VAL A 383 -6.98 -16.07 -3.92
N LEU A 384 -6.50 -14.93 -4.40
CA LEU A 384 -6.30 -14.70 -5.83
C LEU A 384 -5.10 -15.45 -6.43
N THR A 385 -4.26 -16.04 -5.58
CA THR A 385 -2.90 -16.44 -5.95
C THR A 385 -2.46 -17.80 -5.39
N PHE A 386 -3.19 -18.34 -4.42
CA PHE A 386 -3.08 -19.71 -3.95
C PHE A 386 -4.41 -20.42 -4.17
N THR A 387 -4.36 -21.65 -4.69
CA THR A 387 -5.55 -22.50 -4.81
C THR A 387 -5.92 -23.14 -3.48
N THR A 388 -7.18 -23.58 -3.33
CA THR A 388 -7.63 -24.35 -2.16
C THR A 388 -6.73 -25.58 -1.96
N GLU A 389 -6.44 -26.32 -3.04
CA GLU A 389 -5.59 -27.51 -3.02
C GLU A 389 -4.18 -27.20 -2.48
N ALA A 390 -3.54 -26.12 -2.96
CA ALA A 390 -2.20 -25.75 -2.52
C ALA A 390 -2.13 -25.43 -1.01
N MET A 391 -3.14 -24.74 -0.48
CA MET A 391 -3.19 -24.42 0.95
C MET A 391 -3.50 -25.64 1.81
N LEU A 392 -4.44 -26.49 1.39
CA LEU A 392 -4.76 -27.73 2.10
C LEU A 392 -3.60 -28.73 2.08
N ASP A 393 -2.86 -28.81 0.98
CA ASP A 393 -1.67 -29.67 0.89
C ASP A 393 -0.52 -29.16 1.74
N HIS A 394 -0.34 -27.83 1.83
CA HIS A 394 0.60 -27.25 2.77
C HIS A 394 0.24 -27.59 4.22
N MET A 395 -1.04 -27.46 4.60
CA MET A 395 -1.55 -27.89 5.90
C MET A 395 -1.24 -29.37 6.18
N LYS A 396 -1.55 -30.27 5.25
CA LYS A 396 -1.30 -31.72 5.42
C LYS A 396 0.19 -32.01 5.66
N LYS A 397 1.09 -31.31 4.96
CA LYS A 397 2.54 -31.44 5.16
C LYS A 397 2.96 -30.97 6.54
N LEU A 398 2.43 -29.84 7.02
CA LEU A 398 2.69 -29.37 8.39
C LEU A 398 2.19 -30.37 9.44
N LEU A 399 1.04 -31.00 9.21
CA LEU A 399 0.47 -32.03 10.09
C LEU A 399 1.27 -33.34 10.15
N GLN A 400 2.28 -33.51 9.30
CA GLN A 400 3.23 -34.63 9.39
C GLN A 400 4.36 -34.36 10.40
N ILE A 401 4.55 -33.10 10.82
CA ILE A 401 5.55 -32.74 11.82
C ILE A 401 5.12 -33.27 13.20
N PRO A 402 5.99 -33.96 13.96
CA PRO A 402 5.64 -34.49 15.28
C PRO A 402 5.06 -33.43 16.21
N GLY A 403 3.95 -33.75 16.89
CA GLY A 403 3.29 -32.83 17.84
C GLY A 403 2.52 -31.67 17.20
N SER A 404 2.50 -31.56 15.87
CA SER A 404 1.64 -30.61 15.17
C SER A 404 0.16 -30.99 15.27
N LYS A 405 -0.72 -29.99 15.20
CA LYS A 405 -2.18 -30.20 15.24
C LYS A 405 -2.92 -29.07 14.52
N LEU A 406 -4.02 -29.40 13.87
CA LEU A 406 -4.96 -28.41 13.37
C LEU A 406 -5.71 -27.81 14.55
N LEU A 407 -5.65 -26.50 14.71
CA LEU A 407 -6.36 -25.80 15.79
C LEU A 407 -7.79 -25.46 15.40
N PHE A 408 -7.95 -24.92 14.19
CA PHE A 408 -9.25 -24.62 13.56
C PHE A 408 -9.05 -24.38 12.05
N GLY A 409 -10.15 -24.38 11.29
CA GLY A 409 -10.14 -24.23 9.84
C GLY A 409 -9.77 -25.52 9.12
N GLY A 410 -8.92 -25.41 8.09
CA GLY A 410 -8.42 -26.57 7.34
C GLY A 410 -9.42 -27.18 6.35
N GLU A 411 -10.45 -26.42 5.99
CA GLU A 411 -11.53 -26.83 5.10
C GLU A 411 -11.79 -25.78 4.03
N GLU A 412 -12.25 -26.22 2.87
CA GLU A 412 -12.75 -25.33 1.81
C GLU A 412 -14.00 -24.57 2.31
N LEU A 413 -14.21 -23.35 1.81
CA LEU A 413 -15.44 -22.61 2.06
C LEU A 413 -16.62 -23.35 1.44
N GLU A 414 -17.78 -23.27 2.08
CA GLU A 414 -19.00 -23.89 1.58
C GLU A 414 -19.86 -22.86 0.83
N ASN A 415 -20.74 -23.33 -0.06
CA ASN A 415 -21.77 -22.50 -0.74
C ASN A 415 -21.23 -21.29 -1.53
N HIS A 416 -20.16 -21.47 -2.30
CA HIS A 416 -19.60 -20.41 -3.14
C HIS A 416 -19.46 -20.81 -4.62
N THR A 417 -19.28 -19.81 -5.49
CA THR A 417 -19.02 -19.97 -6.92
C THR A 417 -17.62 -19.50 -7.35
N ILE A 418 -16.72 -19.31 -6.38
CA ILE A 418 -15.32 -18.91 -6.59
C ILE A 418 -14.67 -19.89 -7.60
N PRO A 419 -14.07 -19.38 -8.69
CA PRO A 419 -13.45 -20.25 -9.70
C PRO A 419 -12.20 -20.93 -9.15
N LYS A 420 -11.94 -22.18 -9.54
CA LYS A 420 -10.84 -23.02 -9.01
C LYS A 420 -9.43 -22.46 -9.16
N VAL A 421 -9.24 -21.46 -10.02
CA VAL A 421 -7.98 -20.73 -10.15
C VAL A 421 -7.66 -19.90 -8.89
N TYR A 422 -8.67 -19.57 -8.10
CA TYR A 422 -8.57 -18.89 -6.81
C TYR A 422 -8.87 -19.87 -5.68
N GLY A 423 -8.23 -19.66 -4.53
CA GLY A 423 -8.45 -20.46 -3.33
C GLY A 423 -9.63 -19.96 -2.52
N ALA A 424 -10.23 -20.86 -1.76
CA ALA A 424 -11.37 -20.57 -0.91
C ALA A 424 -11.33 -21.47 0.32
N ILE A 425 -10.58 -21.11 1.36
CA ILE A 425 -10.53 -21.90 2.60
C ILE A 425 -11.05 -21.08 3.78
N LYS A 426 -11.56 -21.78 4.81
CA LYS A 426 -11.84 -21.19 6.12
C LYS A 426 -10.52 -20.67 6.74
N PRO A 427 -10.56 -19.61 7.58
CA PRO A 427 -9.39 -19.18 8.33
C PRO A 427 -8.77 -20.36 9.08
N THR A 428 -7.48 -20.60 8.85
CA THR A 428 -6.81 -21.82 9.28
C THR A 428 -5.65 -21.49 10.20
N ALA A 429 -5.51 -22.25 11.28
CA ALA A 429 -4.36 -22.19 12.17
C ALA A 429 -3.82 -23.59 12.45
N VAL A 430 -2.53 -23.79 12.24
CA VAL A 430 -1.83 -25.05 12.54
C VAL A 430 -0.84 -24.79 13.66
N PHE A 431 -0.94 -25.58 14.73
CA PHE A 431 0.07 -25.56 15.79
C PHE A 431 1.27 -26.43 15.39
N VAL A 432 2.48 -25.92 15.61
CA VAL A 432 3.74 -26.67 15.44
C VAL A 432 4.65 -26.38 16.64
N PRO A 433 5.20 -27.39 17.35
CA PRO A 433 6.11 -27.17 18.48
C PRO A 433 7.38 -26.40 18.08
N ILE A 434 7.83 -25.44 18.89
CA ILE A 434 8.96 -24.56 18.55
C ILE A 434 10.26 -25.33 18.29
N GLU A 435 10.49 -26.41 19.02
CA GLU A 435 11.67 -27.27 18.86
C GLU A 435 11.65 -28.02 17.53
N GLU A 436 10.47 -28.33 17.00
CA GLU A 436 10.31 -28.97 15.70
C GLU A 436 10.45 -27.97 14.55
N ILE A 437 10.01 -26.72 14.75
CA ILE A 437 10.16 -25.61 13.79
C ILE A 437 11.64 -25.37 13.47
N LEU A 438 12.50 -25.36 14.50
CA LEU A 438 13.92 -25.06 14.33
C LEU A 438 14.72 -26.17 13.62
N LYS A 439 14.17 -27.37 13.45
CA LYS A 439 14.84 -28.42 12.68
C LYS A 439 14.93 -28.04 11.20
N GLY A 440 16.10 -28.22 10.59
CA GLY A 440 16.39 -27.74 9.23
C GLY A 440 15.38 -28.21 8.17
N GLU A 441 14.97 -29.48 8.23
CA GLU A 441 13.98 -30.07 7.31
C GLU A 441 12.56 -29.50 7.44
N ASN A 442 12.21 -28.94 8.61
CA ASN A 442 10.89 -28.38 8.88
C ASN A 442 10.85 -26.85 8.71
N TYR A 443 11.97 -26.17 8.98
CA TYR A 443 12.02 -24.71 9.06
C TYR A 443 11.52 -24.03 7.78
N GLU A 444 11.99 -24.47 6.60
CA GLU A 444 11.54 -23.92 5.31
C GLU A 444 10.06 -24.21 5.04
N LEU A 445 9.56 -25.37 5.47
CA LEU A 445 8.15 -25.71 5.33
C LEU A 445 7.29 -24.81 6.23
N VAL A 446 7.69 -24.60 7.48
CA VAL A 446 6.95 -23.77 8.44
C VAL A 446 6.99 -22.29 8.08
N THR A 447 8.14 -21.80 7.59
CA THR A 447 8.37 -20.38 7.26
C THR A 447 8.05 -20.04 5.80
N LYS A 448 7.42 -20.96 5.07
CA LYS A 448 6.90 -20.67 3.75
C LYS A 448 5.68 -19.78 3.87
N GLU A 449 5.77 -18.58 3.30
CA GLU A 449 4.64 -17.67 3.21
C GLU A 449 3.49 -18.29 2.41
N ILE A 450 2.33 -18.41 3.07
CA ILE A 450 1.06 -18.78 2.45
C ILE A 450 0.22 -17.53 2.40
N PHE A 451 0.04 -17.01 1.20
CA PHE A 451 -0.62 -15.74 0.99
C PHE A 451 -2.14 -15.86 0.93
N GLY A 452 -2.68 -16.40 2.02
CA GLY A 452 -4.09 -16.73 2.21
C GLY A 452 -4.40 -16.75 3.71
N PRO A 453 -5.60 -17.17 4.11
CA PRO A 453 -6.07 -17.04 5.48
C PRO A 453 -5.52 -18.19 6.34
N PHE A 454 -4.20 -18.22 6.51
CA PHE A 454 -3.44 -19.32 7.09
C PHE A 454 -2.35 -18.79 8.01
N GLN A 455 -2.23 -19.36 9.21
CA GLN A 455 -1.13 -19.03 10.13
C GLN A 455 -0.59 -20.27 10.85
N ILE A 456 0.66 -20.16 11.29
CA ILE A 456 1.30 -21.08 12.23
C ILE A 456 1.19 -20.49 13.64
N ILE A 457 0.89 -21.33 14.62
CA ILE A 457 0.92 -20.96 16.04
C ILE A 457 1.93 -21.87 16.74
N THR A 458 2.77 -21.30 17.59
CA THR A 458 3.67 -22.07 18.43
C THR A 458 3.66 -21.53 19.86
N GLU A 459 4.10 -22.35 20.80
CA GLU A 459 4.20 -22.00 22.21
C GLU A 459 5.67 -21.97 22.62
N TYR A 460 6.04 -21.03 23.49
CA TYR A 460 7.36 -21.00 24.11
C TYR A 460 7.26 -20.73 25.61
N LYS A 461 8.15 -21.35 26.38
CA LYS A 461 8.31 -21.13 27.82
C LYS A 461 9.17 -19.90 28.11
N GLU A 462 9.14 -19.44 29.36
CA GLU A 462 9.93 -18.28 29.81
C GLU A 462 11.42 -18.39 29.43
N ASN A 463 12.02 -19.58 29.56
CA ASN A 463 13.42 -19.82 29.21
C ASN A 463 13.68 -20.15 27.73
N GLN A 464 12.65 -20.10 26.87
CA GLN A 464 12.74 -20.43 25.44
C GLN A 464 12.67 -19.19 24.53
N LEU A 465 12.65 -17.98 25.07
CA LEU A 465 12.78 -16.76 24.25
C LEU A 465 14.00 -16.82 23.30
N PRO A 466 15.18 -17.36 23.67
CA PRO A 466 16.30 -17.52 22.74
C PRO A 466 15.97 -18.37 21.50
N LEU A 467 15.12 -19.40 21.64
CA LEU A 467 14.68 -20.23 20.50
C LEU A 467 13.76 -19.44 19.56
N VAL A 468 12.90 -18.59 20.12
CA VAL A 468 12.06 -17.68 19.33
C VAL A 468 12.95 -16.73 18.53
N LEU A 469 13.90 -16.07 19.18
CA LEU A 469 14.82 -15.14 18.51
C LEU A 469 15.67 -15.84 17.44
N GLU A 470 16.14 -17.07 17.68
CA GLU A 470 16.83 -17.88 16.66
C GLU A 470 15.92 -18.17 15.46
N ALA A 471 14.65 -18.53 15.71
CA ALA A 471 13.68 -18.78 14.65
C ALA A 471 13.43 -17.53 13.80
N LEU A 472 13.43 -16.34 14.40
CA LEU A 472 13.24 -15.06 13.71
C LEU A 472 14.48 -14.62 12.93
N GLU A 473 15.68 -14.79 13.49
CA GLU A 473 16.95 -14.46 12.85
C GLU A 473 17.20 -15.30 11.59
N ARG A 474 16.72 -16.54 11.56
CA ARG A 474 16.84 -17.43 10.40
C ARG A 474 15.90 -17.07 9.24
N MET A 475 14.91 -16.18 9.45
CA MET A 475 13.95 -15.82 8.41
C MET A 475 14.62 -14.99 7.33
N HIS A 476 14.21 -15.17 6.08
CA HIS A 476 14.79 -14.42 4.96
C HIS A 476 14.12 -13.05 4.72
N ALA A 477 12.91 -12.86 5.24
CA ALA A 477 12.10 -11.65 5.03
C ALA A 477 11.87 -10.92 6.35
N HIS A 478 12.06 -9.59 6.35
CA HIS A 478 12.01 -8.74 7.54
C HIS A 478 11.12 -7.51 7.31
N LEU A 479 9.83 -7.74 7.03
CA LEU A 479 8.88 -6.70 6.67
C LEU A 479 8.18 -6.10 7.91
N THR A 480 7.19 -6.79 8.47
CA THR A 480 6.47 -6.34 9.67
C THR A 480 6.57 -7.32 10.83
N ALA A 481 6.39 -6.82 12.05
CA ALA A 481 6.38 -7.64 13.24
C ALA A 481 5.59 -7.00 14.38
N ALA A 482 5.18 -7.82 15.36
CA ALA A 482 4.49 -7.35 16.55
C ALA A 482 5.05 -7.97 17.85
N VAL A 483 5.30 -7.13 18.85
CA VAL A 483 5.67 -7.54 20.21
C VAL A 483 4.57 -7.09 21.17
N VAL A 484 3.69 -8.02 21.53
CA VAL A 484 2.56 -7.78 22.43
C VAL A 484 3.01 -7.99 23.87
N SER A 485 3.48 -6.91 24.47
CA SER A 485 3.91 -6.82 25.87
C SER A 485 3.94 -5.34 26.26
N ASN A 486 3.74 -5.01 27.53
CA ASN A 486 4.03 -3.71 28.12
C ASN A 486 5.26 -3.75 29.05
N ASP A 487 5.91 -4.91 29.20
CA ASP A 487 7.19 -5.01 29.92
C ASP A 487 8.30 -4.36 29.06
N PRO A 488 8.87 -3.21 29.50
CA PRO A 488 9.89 -2.53 28.72
C PRO A 488 11.18 -3.35 28.56
N LEU A 489 11.50 -4.24 29.51
CA LEU A 489 12.71 -5.08 29.41
C LEU A 489 12.54 -6.14 28.33
N PHE A 490 11.40 -6.84 28.34
CA PHE A 490 11.06 -7.81 27.31
C PHE A 490 10.98 -7.17 25.91
N ILE A 491 10.31 -6.02 25.80
CA ILE A 491 10.22 -5.29 24.53
C ILE A 491 11.60 -4.92 24.01
N GLN A 492 12.47 -4.37 24.86
CA GLN A 492 13.82 -3.98 24.45
C GLN A 492 14.68 -5.18 24.06
N GLU A 493 14.55 -6.31 24.78
CA GLU A 493 15.25 -7.54 24.45
C GLU A 493 14.83 -8.06 23.07
N VAL A 494 13.52 -8.14 22.79
CA VAL A 494 13.03 -8.62 21.49
C VAL A 494 13.37 -7.65 20.36
N VAL A 495 13.05 -6.36 20.52
CA VAL A 495 13.28 -5.35 19.47
C VAL A 495 14.78 -5.16 19.21
N GLY A 496 15.62 -5.25 20.25
CA GLY A 496 17.08 -5.15 20.10
C GLY A 496 17.72 -6.33 19.37
N ASN A 497 17.04 -7.49 19.31
CA ASN A 497 17.54 -8.72 18.69
C ASN A 497 16.69 -9.16 17.47
N THR A 498 15.96 -8.25 16.83
CA THR A 498 15.16 -8.54 15.63
C THR A 498 15.30 -7.44 14.58
N VAL A 499 14.92 -7.74 13.32
CA VAL A 499 15.27 -6.90 12.16
C VAL A 499 14.08 -6.20 11.49
N ASN A 500 12.86 -6.74 11.58
CA ASN A 500 11.70 -6.34 10.75
C ASN A 500 11.50 -4.81 10.68
N GLY A 501 11.47 -4.26 9.45
CA GLY A 501 11.55 -2.83 9.20
C GLY A 501 10.36 -2.02 9.70
N THR A 502 9.22 -2.67 9.95
CA THR A 502 8.04 -2.06 10.57
C THR A 502 7.56 -2.91 11.76
N THR A 503 8.18 -2.71 12.92
CA THR A 503 7.85 -3.45 14.15
C THR A 503 6.96 -2.61 15.06
N TYR A 504 5.82 -3.18 15.49
CA TYR A 504 4.93 -2.58 16.48
C TYR A 504 5.21 -3.21 17.85
N ALA A 505 5.34 -2.40 18.89
CA ALA A 505 5.58 -2.87 20.25
C ALA A 505 4.59 -2.25 21.25
N GLY A 506 4.17 -3.03 22.24
CA GLY A 506 3.14 -2.64 23.21
C GLY A 506 1.98 -3.63 23.24
N LEU A 507 1.16 -3.59 24.29
CA LEU A 507 -0.03 -4.45 24.43
C LEU A 507 -1.01 -4.39 23.23
N ARG A 508 -1.01 -3.28 22.49
CA ARG A 508 -1.87 -3.07 21.31
C ARG A 508 -1.13 -3.29 19.99
N ALA A 509 0.05 -3.91 20.01
CA ALA A 509 0.84 -4.20 18.82
C ALA A 509 0.06 -5.09 17.85
N ARG A 510 0.25 -4.81 16.56
CA ARG A 510 -0.36 -5.47 15.41
C ARG A 510 0.69 -5.65 14.32
N THR A 511 0.50 -6.53 13.36
CA THR A 511 1.42 -6.62 12.19
C THR A 511 0.89 -5.80 11.02
N THR A 512 -0.44 -5.71 10.85
CA THR A 512 -1.07 -5.10 9.67
C THR A 512 -1.48 -3.63 9.84
N GLY A 513 -1.79 -2.99 8.71
CA GLY A 513 -2.47 -1.69 8.70
C GLY A 513 -1.56 -0.55 9.13
N ALA A 514 -0.41 -0.42 8.48
CA ALA A 514 0.45 0.75 8.58
C ALA A 514 -0.18 1.93 7.83
N PRO A 515 -0.67 2.99 8.53
CA PRO A 515 -1.12 4.21 7.88
C PRO A 515 0.04 5.05 7.32
N GLN A 516 -0.31 6.05 6.50
CA GLN A 516 0.63 6.96 5.84
C GLN A 516 1.47 7.85 6.78
N ASN A 517 1.15 7.92 8.07
CA ASN A 517 1.84 8.81 9.02
C ASN A 517 3.13 8.21 9.60
N HIS A 518 3.46 6.96 9.27
CA HIS A 518 4.76 6.37 9.61
C HIS A 518 5.26 5.46 8.49
N TRP A 519 6.51 5.05 8.60
CA TRP A 519 7.16 4.18 7.63
C TRP A 519 6.44 2.82 7.54
N PHE A 520 6.35 2.31 6.32
CA PHE A 520 6.08 0.91 6.03
C PHE A 520 7.11 0.44 4.99
N GLY A 521 7.73 -0.71 5.23
CA GLY A 521 8.74 -1.30 4.36
C GLY A 521 9.73 -2.19 5.12
N PRO A 522 10.51 -3.03 4.42
CA PRO A 522 11.43 -3.96 5.04
C PRO A 522 12.72 -3.28 5.54
N ALA A 523 13.46 -4.00 6.37
CA ALA A 523 14.83 -3.66 6.77
C ALA A 523 15.78 -4.84 6.49
N GLY A 524 17.08 -4.64 6.69
CA GLY A 524 18.11 -5.65 6.36
C GLY A 524 18.49 -5.73 4.88
N ASP A 525 17.81 -4.99 4.00
CA ASP A 525 18.12 -4.91 2.56
C ASP A 525 18.44 -3.46 2.14
N PRO A 526 19.62 -3.14 1.55
CA PRO A 526 19.92 -1.81 1.01
C PRO A 526 18.97 -1.37 -0.13
N ARG A 527 18.31 -2.35 -0.77
CA ARG A 527 17.29 -2.15 -1.80
C ARG A 527 15.90 -1.93 -1.20
N GLY A 528 15.71 -2.11 0.11
CA GLY A 528 14.43 -1.95 0.79
C GLY A 528 13.74 -0.62 0.44
N ALA A 529 12.46 -0.72 0.10
CA ALA A 529 11.61 0.41 -0.22
C ALA A 529 10.76 0.81 0.98
N GLY A 530 10.59 2.11 1.17
CA GLY A 530 9.54 2.64 2.03
C GLY A 530 8.35 3.12 1.21
N ILE A 531 7.23 3.37 1.89
CA ILE A 531 6.04 4.02 1.30
C ILE A 531 5.42 5.04 2.27
N GLY A 532 4.68 6.02 1.72
CA GLY A 532 3.83 6.95 2.46
C GLY A 532 4.51 8.19 3.05
N THR A 533 5.61 8.02 3.80
CA THR A 533 6.24 9.13 4.52
C THR A 533 7.12 10.02 3.65
N PRO A 534 7.42 11.26 4.09
CA PRO A 534 8.40 12.10 3.42
C PRO A 534 9.76 11.40 3.25
N GLU A 535 10.20 10.66 4.27
CA GLU A 535 11.46 9.91 4.29
C GLU A 535 11.47 8.80 3.24
N ALA A 536 10.40 8.01 3.17
CA ALA A 536 10.20 6.99 2.15
C ALA A 536 10.29 7.58 0.74
N ILE A 537 9.57 8.68 0.49
CA ILE A 537 9.58 9.33 -0.83
C ILE A 537 10.99 9.81 -1.20
N LYS A 538 11.68 10.51 -0.29
CA LYS A 538 13.05 10.99 -0.53
C LYS A 538 14.02 9.82 -0.77
N LEU A 539 13.90 8.72 -0.02
CA LEU A 539 14.77 7.55 -0.15
C LEU A 539 14.56 6.82 -1.47
N VAL A 540 13.31 6.58 -1.86
CA VAL A 540 12.97 5.76 -3.02
C VAL A 540 13.12 6.56 -4.31
N TRP A 541 12.71 7.83 -4.31
CA TRP A 541 12.50 8.61 -5.54
C TRP A 541 13.53 9.70 -5.80
N SER A 542 14.56 9.81 -4.95
CA SER A 542 15.66 10.75 -5.18
C SER A 542 17.01 10.19 -4.74
N CYS A 543 18.08 10.68 -5.36
CA CYS A 543 19.44 10.49 -4.88
C CYS A 543 19.99 11.78 -4.28
N HIS A 544 21.12 11.68 -3.58
CA HIS A 544 21.84 12.85 -3.12
C HIS A 544 22.65 13.46 -4.29
N ARG A 545 22.67 14.79 -4.38
CA ARG A 545 23.58 15.55 -5.25
C ARG A 545 24.22 16.68 -4.44
N GLU A 546 25.54 16.64 -4.32
CA GLU A 546 26.32 17.70 -3.68
C GLU A 546 26.71 18.76 -4.72
N VAL A 547 26.51 20.02 -4.38
CA VAL A 547 26.92 21.17 -5.18
C VAL A 547 27.79 22.06 -4.31
N ILE A 548 29.08 22.14 -4.64
CA ILE A 548 30.04 23.00 -3.95
C ILE A 548 30.19 24.27 -4.76
N TYR A 549 29.78 25.38 -4.16
CA TYR A 549 30.06 26.71 -4.70
C TYR A 549 31.40 27.16 -4.16
N ASP A 550 32.27 27.60 -5.06
CA ASP A 550 33.54 28.22 -4.72
C ASP A 550 33.71 29.48 -5.58
N VAL A 551 33.07 30.55 -5.13
CA VAL A 551 32.89 31.79 -5.92
C VAL A 551 33.99 32.81 -5.68
N GLY A 552 34.90 32.55 -4.74
CA GLY A 552 35.93 33.49 -4.31
C GLY A 552 35.43 34.58 -3.35
N PRO A 553 36.21 35.64 -3.13
CA PRO A 553 37.37 36.05 -3.93
C PRO A 553 38.57 35.10 -3.80
N VAL A 554 39.40 35.06 -4.84
CA VAL A 554 40.74 34.47 -4.73
C VAL A 554 41.49 35.20 -3.60
N PRO A 555 42.14 34.49 -2.65
CA PRO A 555 42.84 35.13 -1.55
C PRO A 555 43.86 36.15 -2.05
N HIS A 556 43.95 37.33 -1.41
CA HIS A 556 44.91 38.38 -1.80
C HIS A 556 46.37 37.92 -1.84
N LYS A 557 46.70 36.87 -1.07
CA LYS A 557 48.05 36.26 -1.01
C LYS A 557 48.22 35.08 -1.96
N TRP A 558 47.24 34.80 -2.83
CA TRP A 558 47.34 33.71 -3.78
C TRP A 558 48.47 34.00 -4.76
N GLN A 559 49.39 33.06 -4.83
CA GLN A 559 50.45 32.99 -5.82
C GLN A 559 50.37 31.59 -6.44
N ILE A 560 50.83 31.46 -7.68
CA ILE A 560 50.87 30.16 -8.36
C ILE A 560 51.75 29.23 -7.50
N PRO A 561 51.20 28.16 -6.92
CA PRO A 561 51.99 27.24 -6.11
C PRO A 561 52.94 26.43 -7.00
N PRO A 562 54.04 25.87 -6.44
CA PRO A 562 54.84 24.88 -7.15
C PRO A 562 53.96 23.71 -7.64
N SER A 563 54.28 23.13 -8.79
CA SER A 563 53.59 21.93 -9.29
C SER A 563 53.72 20.79 -8.28
N THR A 564 52.58 20.21 -7.89
CA THR A 564 52.47 19.07 -6.95
C THR A 564 52.08 17.79 -7.65
#